data_AF-A0A4V2NHD1-F1
#
_entry.id   AF-A0A4V2NHD1-F1
#
_cell.length_a   1.000
_cell.length_b   1.000
_cell.length_c   1.000
_cell.angle_alpha   90.00
_cell.angle_beta   90.00
_cell.angle_gamma   90.00
#
_symmetry.space_group_name_H-M   'P 1'
#
loop_
_entity.id
_entity.type
_entity.pdbx_description
1 polymer ?
#
loop_
_entity_poly.entity_id
_entity_poly.type
_entity_poly.pdbx_seq_one_letter_code
_entity_poly.pdbx_strand_id
1 'polypeptide(L)'
;MKVLEIFELMGGRPYIMRLTDLQAARLSLMATKNHIPSHWVRLFIALRPELDWTYLLDSDSPKFMEIRANSFIRDLRAQRMREAENPRVAEMEP
;
A
#
# COMPACT_ATOMS: atom_id res chain seq x y z
N MET A 1 -2.62 13.24 -2.21
CA MET A 1 -1.86 12.00 -1.90
C MET A 1 -0.84 12.24 -0.79
N LYS A 2 -0.60 11.24 0.07
CA LYS A 2 0.32 11.29 1.22
C LYS A 2 1.53 10.38 1.00
N VAL A 3 2.44 10.77 0.10
CA VAL A 3 3.49 9.85 -0.41
C VAL A 3 4.43 9.32 0.68
N LEU A 4 4.88 10.18 1.60
CA LEU A 4 5.76 9.74 2.69
C LEU A 4 5.08 8.72 3.60
N GLU A 5 3.81 8.96 3.95
CA GLU A 5 3.03 8.05 4.78
C GLU A 5 2.78 6.71 4.08
N ILE A 6 2.49 6.73 2.77
CA ILE A 6 2.41 5.51 1.96
C ILE A 6 3.73 4.73 2.04
N PHE A 7 4.88 5.39 1.93
CA PHE A 7 6.16 4.69 1.99
C PHE A 7 6.42 4.05 3.35
N GLU A 8 6.12 4.74 4.45
CA GLU A 8 6.27 4.19 5.80
C GLU A 8 5.35 2.98 6.00
N LEU A 9 4.06 3.10 5.64
CA LEU A 9 3.08 2.02 5.79
C LEU A 9 3.41 0.79 4.92
N MET A 10 4.07 0.99 3.78
CA MET A 10 4.56 -0.10 2.93
C MET A 10 5.77 -0.84 3.52
N GLY A 11 6.37 -0.37 4.62
CA GLY A 11 7.58 -0.95 5.23
C GLY A 11 8.85 -0.11 5.03
N GLY A 12 8.69 1.15 4.63
CA GLY A 12 9.78 2.11 4.43
C GLY A 12 10.45 2.00 3.06
N ARG A 13 11.29 3.00 2.76
CA ARG A 13 12.04 3.09 1.50
C ARG A 13 12.90 1.85 1.21
N PRO A 14 13.66 1.28 2.16
CA PRO A 14 14.49 0.10 1.87
C PRO A 14 13.67 -1.12 1.45
N TYR A 15 12.48 -1.30 2.00
CA TYR A 15 11.58 -2.37 1.60
C TYR A 15 11.05 -2.15 0.18
N ILE A 16 10.58 -0.92 -0.12
CA ILE A 16 10.09 -0.57 -1.46
C ILE A 16 11.18 -0.76 -2.50
N MET A 17 12.43 -0.33 -2.22
CA MET A 17 13.55 -0.52 -3.14
C MET A 17 13.78 -2.00 -3.45
N ARG A 18 13.80 -2.87 -2.42
CA ARG A 18 13.95 -4.33 -2.63
C ARG A 18 12.81 -4.95 -3.44
N LEU A 19 11.59 -4.46 -3.24
CA LEU A 19 10.39 -4.95 -3.92
C LEU A 19 10.29 -4.51 -5.39
N THR A 20 10.78 -3.31 -5.70
CA THR A 20 10.50 -2.63 -6.98
C THR A 20 11.74 -2.37 -7.82
N ASP A 21 12.93 -2.64 -7.29
CA ASP A 21 14.23 -2.28 -7.85
C ASP A 21 14.39 -0.77 -8.15
N LEU A 22 13.54 0.07 -7.53
CA LEU A 22 13.65 1.51 -7.65
C LEU A 22 14.86 2.02 -6.88
N GLN A 23 15.61 2.92 -7.49
CA GLN A 23 16.70 3.62 -6.82
C GLN A 23 16.18 4.64 -5.80
N ALA A 24 16.97 4.90 -4.75
CA ALA A 24 16.63 5.87 -3.70
C ALA A 24 16.32 7.27 -4.26
N ALA A 25 17.06 7.72 -5.29
CA ALA A 25 16.82 8.99 -5.97
C ALA A 25 15.40 9.09 -6.57
N ARG A 26 14.89 7.98 -7.09
CA ARG A 26 13.55 7.91 -7.68
C ARG A 26 12.45 8.02 -6.63
N LEU A 27 12.63 7.37 -5.47
CA LEU A 27 11.71 7.50 -4.34
C LEU A 27 11.75 8.91 -3.73
N SER A 28 12.94 9.51 -3.62
CA SER A 28 13.08 10.91 -3.18
C SER A 28 12.34 11.86 -4.12
N LEU A 29 12.46 11.65 -5.45
CA LEU A 29 11.73 12.46 -6.42
C LEU A 29 10.20 12.33 -6.28
N MET A 30 9.69 11.11 -6.06
CA MET A 30 8.25 10.88 -5.83
C MET A 30 7.77 11.61 -4.57
N ALA A 31 8.55 11.54 -3.49
CA ALA A 31 8.23 12.23 -2.24
C ALA A 31 8.23 13.75 -2.40
N THR A 32 9.26 14.32 -3.02
CA THR A 32 9.37 15.77 -3.25
C THR A 32 8.26 16.29 -4.16
N LYS A 33 7.88 15.52 -5.19
CA LYS A 33 6.77 15.88 -6.10
C LYS A 33 5.39 15.55 -5.54
N ASN A 34 5.32 14.95 -4.36
CA ASN A 34 4.11 14.38 -3.77
C ASN A 34 3.28 13.55 -4.78
N HIS A 35 3.97 12.77 -5.60
CA HIS A 35 3.36 12.01 -6.69
C HIS A 35 4.01 10.64 -6.87
N ILE A 36 3.20 9.58 -6.82
CA ILE A 36 3.57 8.22 -7.18
C ILE A 36 2.92 7.88 -8.53
N PRO A 37 3.67 7.38 -9.53
CA PRO A 37 3.11 6.91 -10.79
C PRO A 37 2.03 5.84 -10.57
N SER A 38 0.93 5.91 -11.33
CA SER A 38 -0.27 5.11 -11.11
C SER A 38 -0.05 3.59 -11.07
N HIS A 39 0.92 3.06 -11.81
CA HIS A 39 1.25 1.63 -11.79
C HIS A 39 1.82 1.20 -10.42
N TRP A 40 2.65 2.03 -9.79
CA TRP A 40 3.15 1.75 -8.44
C TRP A 40 2.05 1.88 -7.39
N VAL A 41 1.15 2.85 -7.52
CA VAL A 41 -0.01 2.96 -6.63
C VAL A 41 -0.88 1.70 -6.70
N ARG A 42 -1.16 1.20 -7.92
CA ARG A 42 -1.91 -0.05 -8.11
C ARG A 42 -1.21 -1.25 -7.46
N LEU A 43 0.10 -1.36 -7.64
CA LEU A 43 0.89 -2.40 -6.98
C LEU A 43 0.80 -2.30 -5.45
N PHE A 44 0.96 -1.11 -4.89
CA PHE A 44 0.89 -0.92 -3.43
C PHE A 44 -0.50 -1.24 -2.87
N ILE A 45 -1.57 -0.86 -3.57
CA ILE A 45 -2.94 -1.27 -3.21
C ILE A 45 -3.07 -2.79 -3.21
N ALA A 46 -2.55 -3.47 -4.23
CA ALA A 46 -2.62 -4.93 -4.29
C ALA A 46 -1.81 -5.62 -3.18
N LEU A 47 -0.69 -5.02 -2.78
CA LEU A 47 0.19 -5.58 -1.75
C LEU A 47 -0.28 -5.32 -0.33
N ARG A 48 -0.94 -4.20 -0.07
CA ARG A 48 -1.44 -3.79 1.26
C ARG A 48 -2.87 -3.26 1.15
N PRO A 49 -3.84 -4.07 0.70
CA PRO A 49 -5.21 -3.61 0.47
C PRO A 49 -5.94 -3.22 1.77
N GLU A 50 -5.42 -3.63 2.93
CA GLU A 50 -5.94 -3.28 4.25
C GLU A 50 -5.75 -1.82 4.66
N LEU A 51 -4.83 -1.08 4.04
CA LEU A 51 -4.61 0.34 4.33
C LEU A 51 -5.80 1.21 3.91
N ASP A 52 -5.96 2.36 4.56
CA ASP A 52 -6.98 3.35 4.17
C ASP A 52 -6.54 4.15 2.93
N TRP A 53 -6.67 3.50 1.77
CA TRP A 53 -6.34 4.10 0.48
C TRP A 53 -7.20 5.32 0.12
N THR A 54 -8.39 5.49 0.73
CA THR A 54 -9.17 6.72 0.50
C THR A 54 -8.44 7.92 1.09
N TYR A 55 -8.01 7.78 2.33
CA TYR A 55 -7.25 8.80 3.05
C TYR A 55 -5.85 9.02 2.44
N LEU A 56 -5.14 7.95 2.09
CA LEU A 56 -3.77 8.04 1.55
C LEU A 56 -3.72 8.69 0.15
N LEU A 57 -4.72 8.43 -0.69
CA LEU A 57 -4.78 8.96 -2.06
C LEU A 57 -5.41 10.36 -2.11
N ASP A 58 -6.28 10.69 -1.15
CA ASP A 58 -6.94 12.00 -1.06
C ASP A 58 -7.70 12.30 -2.37
N SER A 59 -7.46 13.45 -3.02
CA SER A 59 -8.08 13.83 -4.29
C SER A 59 -7.87 12.81 -5.43
N ASP A 60 -6.84 11.96 -5.36
CA ASP A 60 -6.57 10.94 -6.37
C ASP A 60 -7.37 9.64 -6.15
N SER A 61 -8.05 9.49 -5.00
CA SER A 61 -8.80 8.27 -4.64
C SER A 61 -9.74 7.76 -5.75
N PRO A 62 -10.54 8.61 -6.44
CA PRO A 62 -11.44 8.14 -7.51
C PRO A 62 -10.72 7.43 -8.66
N LYS A 63 -9.46 7.80 -8.96
CA LYS A 63 -8.66 7.21 -10.06
C LYS A 63 -8.32 5.74 -9.85
N PHE A 64 -8.42 5.27 -8.61
CA PHE A 64 -8.05 3.90 -8.20
C PHE A 64 -9.25 3.14 -7.62
N MET A 65 -10.48 3.60 -7.88
CA MET A 65 -11.69 2.95 -7.39
C MET A 65 -11.82 1.53 -7.95
N GLU A 66 -11.52 1.31 -9.24
CA GLU A 66 -11.67 0.00 -9.89
C GLU A 66 -10.84 -1.11 -9.23
N ILE A 67 -9.55 -0.85 -8.94
CA ILE A 67 -8.69 -1.84 -8.30
C ILE A 67 -9.13 -2.11 -6.85
N ARG A 68 -9.62 -1.08 -6.15
CA ARG A 68 -10.13 -1.22 -4.77
C ARG A 68 -11.49 -1.93 -4.70
N ALA A 69 -12.28 -1.83 -5.77
CA ALA A 69 -13.57 -2.51 -5.90
C ALA A 69 -13.45 -3.93 -6.47
N ASN A 70 -12.27 -4.32 -6.97
CA ASN A 70 -12.00 -5.68 -7.42
C ASN A 70 -12.30 -6.69 -6.30
N SER A 71 -13.07 -7.74 -6.62
CA SER A 71 -13.56 -8.71 -5.63
C SER A 71 -12.41 -9.38 -4.87
N PHE A 72 -11.38 -9.84 -5.58
CA PHE A 72 -10.21 -10.47 -4.97
C PHE A 72 -9.49 -9.53 -4.00
N ILE A 73 -9.27 -8.27 -4.39
CA ILE A 73 -8.62 -7.27 -3.54
C ILE A 73 -9.46 -6.97 -2.30
N ARG A 74 -10.78 -6.86 -2.45
CA ARG A 74 -11.70 -6.63 -1.34
C ARG A 74 -11.73 -7.81 -0.35
N ASP A 75 -11.73 -9.03 -0.87
CA ASP A 75 -11.78 -10.24 -0.06
C ASP A 75 -10.45 -10.42 0.70
N LEU A 76 -9.32 -10.14 0.04
CA LEU A 76 -8.00 -10.13 0.68
C LEU A 76 -7.89 -9.06 1.77
N ARG A 77 -8.42 -7.85 1.53
CA ARG A 77 -8.53 -6.81 2.56
C ARG A 77 -9.30 -7.33 3.78
N ALA A 78 -10.47 -7.90 3.55
CA ALA A 78 -11.32 -8.40 4.63
C ALA A 78 -10.64 -9.53 5.43
N GLN A 79 -9.91 -10.41 4.74
CA GLN A 79 -9.10 -11.45 5.39
C GLN A 79 -8.02 -10.85 6.30
N ARG A 80 -7.20 -9.94 5.80
CA ARG A 80 -6.09 -9.35 6.58
C ARG A 80 -6.57 -8.50 7.76
N MET A 81 -7.69 -7.79 7.60
CA MET A 81 -8.33 -7.08 8.71
C MET A 81 -8.75 -8.05 9.82
N ARG A 82 -9.34 -9.20 9.48
CA ARG A 82 -9.70 -10.24 10.47
C ARG A 82 -8.47 -10.85 11.15
N GLU A 83 -7.39 -11.09 10.39
CA GLU A 83 -6.13 -11.60 10.95
C GLU A 83 -5.51 -10.60 11.93
N ALA A 84 -5.53 -9.31 11.60
CA ALA A 84 -5.04 -8.25 12.49
C ALA A 84 -5.89 -8.10 13.78
N GLU A 85 -7.19 -8.40 13.71
CA GLU A 85 -8.09 -8.37 14.87
C GLU A 85 -8.00 -9.61 15.77
N ASN A 86 -7.35 -10.70 15.30
CA ASN A 86 -7.26 -11.96 16.04
C ASN A 86 -5.80 -12.37 16.33
N PRO A 87 -5.15 -11.76 17.35
CA PRO A 87 -3.72 -11.96 17.63
C PRO A 87 -3.33 -13.37 18.13
N ARG A 88 -4.30 -14.28 18.36
CA ARG A 88 -4.06 -15.60 18.98
C ARG A 88 -3.46 -16.68 18.06
N VAL A 89 -3.37 -16.45 16.75
CA VAL A 89 -2.84 -17.46 15.80
C VAL A 89 -1.39 -17.17 15.39
N ALA A 90 -0.89 -15.95 15.59
CA ALA A 90 0.47 -15.55 15.18
C ALA A 90 1.59 -16.07 16.10
N GLU A 91 1.25 -16.57 17.30
CA GLU A 91 2.22 -17.09 18.29
C GLU A 91 2.29 -18.63 18.30
N MET A 92 1.62 -19.32 17.38
CA MET A 92 1.58 -20.79 17.30
C MET A 92 2.05 -21.31 15.93
N GLU A 93 3.23 -20.91 15.47
CA GLU A 93 4.02 -21.74 14.55
C GLU A 93 5.37 -22.06 15.23
N PRO A 94 5.66 -23.35 15.50
CA PRO A 94 6.91 -23.80 16.12
C PRO A 94 8.12 -23.79 15.17
#